data_AF-A0A2W7QBC3-F1
#
_entry.id   AF-A0A2W7QBC3-F1
#
_cell.length_a   1.000
_cell.length_b   1.000
_cell.length_c   1.000
_cell.angle_alpha   90.00
_cell.angle_beta   90.00
_cell.angle_gamma   90.00
#
_symmetry.space_group_name_H-M   'P 1'
#
loop_
_entity.id
_entity.type
_entity.pdbx_description
1 polymer ?
#
loop_
_entity_poly.entity_id
_entity_poly.type
_entity_poly.pdbx_seq_one_letter_code
_entity_poly.pdbx_strand_id
1 'polypeptide(L)'
;MLRVFKSNRTISIPIPFNQIKRLELIKGKESIDPIFLFPMWILLKLGFRIDIARYFRLRYWEYKIEATILEIETHSATFKLETNGYTFNSQEEFFRKLIEIQDLKIIKPTPLRG
;
A
#
# COMPACT_ATOMS: atom_id res chain seq x y z
N MET A 1 9.38 7.25 6.38
CA MET A 1 10.78 7.71 6.37
C MET A 1 11.03 8.44 5.06
N LEU A 2 11.03 9.78 5.07
CA LEU A 2 11.28 10.59 3.87
C LEU A 2 12.80 10.69 3.65
N ARG A 3 13.29 10.10 2.56
CA ARG A 3 14.72 10.05 2.24
C ARG A 3 15.01 11.07 1.14
N VAL A 4 15.72 12.14 1.48
CA VAL A 4 16.31 13.04 0.49
C VAL A 4 17.58 12.38 -0.06
N PHE A 5 17.71 12.32 -1.38
CA PHE A 5 18.76 11.60 -2.10
C PHE A 5 20.18 11.89 -1.54
N LYS A 6 20.96 10.85 -1.23
CA LYS A 6 22.38 10.91 -0.77
C LYS A 6 22.68 11.64 0.55
N SER A 7 21.69 11.92 1.40
CA SER A 7 21.93 12.41 2.77
C SER A 7 21.72 11.29 3.79
N ASN A 8 22.72 11.04 4.65
CA ASN A 8 22.59 10.15 5.82
C ASN A 8 21.87 10.83 7.00
N ARG A 9 21.45 12.10 6.86
CA ARG A 9 20.71 12.81 7.90
C ARG A 9 19.24 12.40 7.84
N THR A 10 18.82 11.67 8.87
CA THR A 10 17.41 11.32 9.07
C THR A 10 16.79 12.36 10.01
N ILE A 11 15.73 13.01 9.56
CA ILE A 11 14.90 13.86 10.41
C ILE A 11 13.61 13.08 10.68
N SER A 12 13.30 12.90 11.96
CA SER A 12 12.07 12.26 12.43
C SER A 12 11.24 13.31 13.15
N ILE A 13 9.97 13.41 12.79
CA ILE A 13 9.00 14.28 13.47
C ILE A 13 8.17 13.37 14.38
N PRO A 14 8.39 13.40 15.71
CA PRO A 14 7.58 12.61 16.62
C PRO A 14 6.15 13.17 16.67
N ILE A 15 5.16 12.29 16.55
CA ILE A 15 3.76 12.63 16.73
C ILE A 15 3.26 11.86 17.97
N PRO A 16 2.90 12.56 19.05
CA PRO A 16 2.31 11.93 20.22
C PRO A 16 1.02 11.17 19.84
N PHE A 17 0.86 9.93 20.30
CA PHE A 17 -0.31 9.11 19.96
C PHE A 17 -1.63 9.75 20.40
N ASN A 18 -1.64 10.44 21.55
CA ASN A 18 -2.80 11.17 22.05
C ASN A 18 -3.20 12.38 21.17
N GLN A 19 -2.34 12.80 20.24
CA GLN A 19 -2.65 13.86 19.30
C GLN A 19 -3.23 13.34 17.98
N ILE A 20 -3.14 12.02 17.73
CA ILE A 20 -3.65 11.39 16.51
C ILE A 20 -5.15 11.18 16.69
N LYS A 21 -5.95 11.90 15.91
CA LYS A 21 -7.41 11.72 15.87
C LYS A 21 -7.81 10.56 14.98
N ARG A 22 -7.12 10.39 13.86
CA ARG A 22 -7.47 9.41 12.83
C ARG A 22 -6.23 8.99 12.08
N LEU A 23 -6.17 7.69 11.81
CA LEU A 23 -5.12 7.07 11.01
C LEU A 23 -5.76 6.22 9.92
N GLU A 24 -5.53 6.57 8.66
CA GLU A 24 -6.04 5.78 7.53
C GLU A 24 -4.92 5.26 6.64
N LEU A 25 -4.91 3.95 6.44
CA LEU A 25 -4.07 3.30 5.46
C LEU A 25 -4.90 2.91 4.24
N ILE A 26 -4.64 3.57 3.11
CA ILE A 26 -5.40 3.44 1.88
C ILE A 26 -4.56 2.69 0.85
N LYS A 27 -5.03 1.50 0.44
CA LYS A 27 -4.40 0.73 -0.63
C LYS A 27 -4.68 1.41 -1.97
N GLY A 28 -3.64 1.57 -2.79
CA GLY A 28 -3.80 2.03 -4.16
C GLY A 28 -4.65 1.08 -5.00
N LYS A 29 -5.30 1.61 -6.03
CA LYS A 29 -6.11 0.82 -6.96
C LYS A 29 -5.24 -0.23 -7.65
N GLU A 30 -5.73 -1.46 -7.65
CA GLU A 30 -5.07 -2.59 -8.28
C GLU A 30 -5.70 -2.85 -9.65
N SER A 31 -4.88 -3.01 -10.68
CA SER A 31 -5.28 -3.32 -12.05
C SER A 31 -4.65 -4.64 -12.46
N ILE A 32 -5.48 -5.57 -12.90
CA ILE A 32 -5.10 -6.94 -13.28
C ILE A 32 -5.64 -7.17 -14.69
N ASP A 33 -4.75 -7.18 -15.68
CA ASP A 33 -5.06 -7.34 -17.10
C ASP A 33 -4.03 -8.30 -17.75
N PRO A 34 -4.08 -9.60 -17.41
CA PRO A 34 -3.10 -10.57 -17.87
C PRO A 34 -3.36 -10.98 -19.33
N ILE A 35 -2.29 -11.18 -20.11
CA ILE A 35 -2.43 -11.59 -21.50
C ILE A 35 -2.97 -13.03 -21.57
N PHE A 36 -3.99 -13.25 -22.40
CA PHE A 36 -4.64 -14.55 -22.58
C PHE A 36 -3.62 -15.67 -22.88
N LEU A 37 -3.73 -16.80 -22.17
CA LEU A 37 -2.82 -17.96 -22.25
C LEU A 37 -1.37 -17.73 -21.81
N PHE A 38 -1.03 -16.56 -21.29
CA PHE A 38 0.31 -16.34 -20.71
C PHE A 38 0.39 -16.79 -19.25
N PRO A 39 1.61 -16.98 -18.71
CA PRO A 39 1.82 -17.55 -17.38
C PRO A 39 0.99 -16.91 -16.27
N MET A 40 0.93 -15.56 -16.20
CA MET A 40 0.09 -14.88 -15.21
C MET A 40 -1.40 -15.22 -15.36
N TRP A 41 -1.94 -15.25 -16.59
CA TRP A 41 -3.34 -15.62 -16.86
C TRP A 41 -3.64 -17.06 -16.43
N ILE A 42 -2.76 -18.00 -16.80
CA ILE A 42 -2.91 -19.42 -16.45
C ILE A 42 -2.93 -19.57 -14.92
N LEU A 43 -1.99 -18.98 -14.21
CA LEU A 43 -1.91 -19.04 -12.75
C LEU A 43 -3.18 -18.47 -12.10
N LEU A 44 -3.67 -17.33 -12.57
CA LEU A 44 -4.90 -16.73 -12.05
C LEU A 44 -6.14 -17.59 -12.32
N LYS A 45 -6.22 -18.24 -13.49
CA LYS A 45 -7.31 -19.18 -13.81
C LYS A 45 -7.27 -20.45 -12.96
N LEU A 46 -6.08 -20.88 -12.55
CA LEU A 46 -5.89 -21.98 -11.61
C LEU A 46 -6.13 -21.60 -10.14
N GLY A 47 -6.50 -20.34 -9.86
CA GLY A 47 -6.80 -19.88 -8.51
C GLY A 47 -5.58 -19.48 -7.67
N PHE A 48 -4.40 -19.32 -8.29
CA PHE A 48 -3.24 -18.80 -7.57
C PHE A 48 -3.48 -17.36 -7.12
N ARG A 49 -2.89 -17.03 -5.97
CA ARG A 49 -2.96 -15.68 -5.43
C ARG A 49 -2.20 -14.69 -6.32
N ILE A 50 -2.75 -13.49 -6.46
CA ILE A 50 -2.21 -12.43 -7.33
C ILE A 50 -0.80 -11.97 -6.91
N ASP A 51 -0.49 -12.02 -5.61
CA ASP A 51 0.83 -11.66 -5.08
C ASP A 51 1.94 -12.58 -5.59
N ILE A 52 1.59 -13.81 -5.99
CA ILE A 52 2.49 -14.76 -6.65
C ILE A 52 2.39 -14.60 -8.17
N ALA A 53 1.18 -14.64 -8.73
CA ALA A 53 0.97 -14.65 -10.18
C ALA A 53 1.57 -13.44 -10.90
N ARG A 54 1.58 -12.26 -10.27
CA ARG A 54 2.15 -11.02 -10.85
C ARG A 54 3.64 -11.10 -11.20
N TYR A 55 4.40 -12.01 -10.60
CA TYR A 55 5.81 -12.21 -10.93
C TYR A 55 6.01 -12.90 -12.28
N PHE A 56 4.95 -13.51 -12.82
CA PHE A 56 4.94 -14.20 -14.10
C PHE A 56 4.31 -13.35 -15.22
N ARG A 57 4.19 -12.04 -15.01
CA ARG A 57 3.81 -11.09 -16.07
C ARG A 57 4.91 -10.99 -17.12
N LEU A 58 4.52 -10.92 -18.39
CA LEU A 58 5.43 -10.64 -19.50
C LEU A 58 5.68 -9.13 -19.65
N ARG A 59 4.70 -8.32 -19.28
CA ARG A 59 4.66 -6.87 -19.47
C ARG A 59 4.26 -6.16 -18.20
N TYR A 60 4.82 -4.97 -17.97
CA TYR A 60 4.63 -4.25 -16.70
C TYR A 60 3.16 -3.82 -16.47
N TRP A 61 2.37 -3.64 -17.54
CA TRP A 61 0.99 -3.17 -17.45
C TRP A 61 -0.01 -4.26 -17.05
N GLU A 62 0.33 -5.54 -17.25
CA GLU A 62 -0.56 -6.66 -16.89
C GLU A 62 -0.92 -6.67 -15.40
N TYR A 63 -0.02 -6.11 -14.59
CA TYR A 63 -0.27 -5.88 -13.18
C TYR A 63 0.26 -4.50 -12.78
N LYS A 64 -0.63 -3.64 -12.29
CA LYS A 64 -0.25 -2.35 -11.71
C LYS A 64 -0.99 -2.16 -10.40
N ILE A 65 -0.30 -1.56 -9.43
CA ILE A 65 -0.90 -1.05 -8.20
C ILE A 65 -0.51 0.41 -8.05
N GLU A 66 -1.50 1.26 -7.85
CA GLU A 66 -1.26 2.69 -7.55
C GLU A 66 -0.62 2.85 -6.17
N ALA A 67 -0.19 4.06 -5.86
CA ALA A 67 0.49 4.35 -4.60
C ALA A 67 -0.38 4.02 -3.38
N THR A 68 0.28 3.57 -2.31
CA THR A 68 -0.35 3.46 -0.98
C THR A 68 -0.27 4.81 -0.30
N ILE A 69 -1.39 5.24 0.28
CA ILE A 69 -1.50 6.52 0.98
C ILE A 69 -1.72 6.23 2.45
N LEU A 70 -0.94 6.90 3.30
CA LEU A 70 -1.17 6.97 4.74
C LEU A 70 -1.60 8.40 5.07
N GLU A 71 -2.82 8.56 5.58
CA GLU A 71 -3.34 9.83 6.06
C GLU A 71 -3.36 9.81 7.60
N ILE A 72 -2.71 10.81 8.20
CA ILE A 72 -2.65 11.00 9.65
C ILE A 72 -3.28 12.35 9.95
N GLU A 73 -4.38 12.33 10.71
CA GLU A 73 -5.05 13.54 11.15
C GLU A 73 -4.73 13.77 12.63
N THR A 74 -4.19 14.93 12.96
CA THR A 74 -3.92 15.35 14.34
C THR A 74 -4.83 16.50 14.76
N HIS A 75 -4.68 17.00 15.99
CA HIS A 75 -5.40 18.22 16.40
C HIS A 75 -4.99 19.48 15.62
N SER A 76 -3.77 19.53 15.11
CA SER A 76 -3.19 20.75 14.53
C SER A 76 -2.85 20.64 13.05
N ALA A 77 -2.76 19.43 12.49
CA ALA A 77 -2.34 19.23 11.12
C ALA A 77 -2.87 17.92 10.50
N THR A 78 -2.86 17.87 9.18
CA THR A 78 -3.08 16.64 8.41
C THR A 78 -1.82 16.30 7.64
N PHE A 79 -1.36 15.06 7.76
CA PHE A 79 -0.21 14.55 7.02
C PHE A 79 -0.70 13.53 6.00
N LYS A 80 -0.27 13.70 4.75
CA LYS A 80 -0.49 12.74 3.68
C LYS A 80 0.85 12.21 3.20
N LEU A 81 1.08 10.93 3.41
CA LEU A 81 2.32 10.25 3.05
C LEU A 81 2.02 9.25 1.93
N GLU A 82 2.80 9.33 0.87
CA GLU A 82 2.68 8.45 -0.29
C GLU A 82 3.88 7.49 -0.34
N THR A 83 3.59 6.21 -0.60
CA THR A 83 4.61 5.19 -0.82
C THR A 83 4.19 4.24 -1.94
N ASN A 84 5.12 3.38 -2.32
CA ASN A 84 4.88 2.39 -3.35
C ASN A 84 3.72 1.44 -2.97
N GLY A 85 2.75 1.29 -3.88
CA GLY A 85 1.60 0.39 -3.77
C GLY A 85 1.92 -1.05 -3.38
N TYR A 86 3.06 -1.59 -3.85
CA TYR A 86 3.47 -2.97 -3.54
C TYR A 86 3.80 -3.18 -2.05
N THR A 87 3.96 -2.11 -1.26
CA THR A 87 4.30 -2.19 0.18
C THR A 87 3.08 -2.25 1.10
N PHE A 88 1.86 -2.12 0.57
CA PHE A 88 0.63 -2.01 1.38
C PHE A 88 0.53 -3.11 2.45
N ASN A 89 0.71 -4.38 2.10
CA ASN A 89 0.56 -5.49 3.04
C ASN A 89 1.54 -5.38 4.23
N SER A 90 2.80 -5.00 3.97
CA SER A 90 3.79 -4.79 5.03
C SER A 90 3.45 -3.59 5.92
N GLN A 91 2.89 -2.52 5.33
CA GLN A 91 2.42 -1.36 6.11
C GLN A 91 1.20 -1.73 6.96
N GLU A 92 0.23 -2.45 6.40
CA GLU A 92 -0.94 -2.92 7.13
C GLU A 92 -0.54 -3.77 8.34
N GLU A 93 0.38 -4.72 8.14
CA GLU A 93 0.88 -5.56 9.23
C GLU A 93 1.58 -4.73 10.33
N PHE A 94 2.37 -3.73 9.93
CA PHE A 94 3.02 -2.82 10.88
C PHE A 94 2.00 -2.02 11.69
N PHE A 95 1.05 -1.35 11.02
CA PHE A 95 0.06 -0.49 11.70
C PHE A 95 -0.94 -1.29 12.54
N ARG A 96 -1.28 -2.54 12.15
CA ARG A 96 -2.11 -3.44 12.97
C ARG A 96 -1.49 -3.81 14.32
N LYS A 97 -0.16 -3.74 14.44
CA LYS A 97 0.56 -4.01 15.69
C LYS A 97 0.58 -2.82 16.65
N LEU A 98 0.18 -1.62 16.20
CA LEU A 98 0.10 -0.42 17.03
C LEU A 98 -1.24 -0.42 17.78
N ILE A 99 -1.23 -0.97 19.00
CA ILE A 99 -2.40 -1.11 19.86
C ILE A 99 -2.83 0.23 20.50
N GLU A 100 -1.94 1.22 20.49
CA GLU A 100 -2.17 2.56 21.04
C GLU A 100 -3.09 3.42 20.16
N ILE A 101 -3.29 3.02 18.90
CA ILE A 101 -4.13 3.73 17.93
C ILE A 101 -5.46 2.98 17.81
N GLN A 102 -6.46 3.45 18.55
CA GLN A 102 -7.77 2.80 18.62
C GLN A 102 -8.55 2.91 17.28
N ASP A 103 -8.31 3.96 16.49
CA ASP A 103 -9.04 4.27 15.26
C ASP A 103 -8.19 4.12 13.97
N LEU A 104 -7.51 2.97 13.81
CA LEU A 104 -6.90 2.60 12.53
C LEU A 104 -7.97 2.15 11.54
N LYS A 105 -8.15 2.90 10.45
CA LYS A 105 -8.99 2.49 9.33
C LYS A 105 -8.15 2.00 8.16
N ILE A 106 -8.50 0.82 7.64
CA ILE A 106 -7.82 0.22 6.49
C ILE A 106 -8.78 0.20 5.31
N ILE A 107 -8.42 0.90 4.24
CA ILE A 107 -9.25 1.02 3.03
C ILE A 107 -8.61 0.21 1.91
N LYS A 108 -9.36 -0.77 1.38
CA LYS A 108 -8.90 -1.65 0.28
C LYS A 108 -9.89 -1.55 -0.88
N PRO A 109 -9.55 -0.88 -2.00
CA PRO A 109 -10.42 -0.82 -3.15
C PRO A 109 -10.45 -2.18 -3.87
N THR A 110 -11.58 -2.47 -4.52
CA THR A 110 -11.72 -3.67 -5.36
C THR A 110 -10.77 -3.57 -6.57
N PRO A 111 -10.02 -4.64 -6.88
CA PRO A 111 -9.18 -4.66 -8.08
C PRO A 111 -10.03 -4.50 -9.34
N LEU A 112 -9.56 -3.70 -10.30
CA LEU A 112 -10.07 -3.70 -11.66
C LEU A 112 -9.56 -4.95 -12.38
N ARG A 113 -10.48 -5.68 -12.99
CA ARG A 113 -10.18 -6.85 -13.82
C ARG A 113 -10.53 -6.49 -15.26
N GLY A 114 -9.51 -6.49 -16.11
CA GLY A 114 -9.64 -6.41 -17.57
C GLY A 114 -10.01 -7.75 -18.17
#